data_AF-A0A0W8FD86-F1
#
_entry.id   AF-A0A0W8FD86-F1
#
_cell.length_a   1.000
_cell.length_b   1.000
_cell.length_c   1.000
_cell.angle_alpha   90.00
_cell.angle_beta   90.00
_cell.angle_gamma   90.00
#
_symmetry.space_group_name_H-M   'P 1'
#
loop_
_entity.id
_entity.type
_entity.pdbx_description
1 polymer ?
#
loop_
_entity_poly.entity_id
_entity_poly.type
_entity_poly.pdbx_seq_one_letter_code
_entity_poly.pdbx_strand_id
1 'polypeptide(L)'
;MPPPPRSHPSAKVEEEIPISVLAIEEHEETIWISLNAISASEFPPCIKNIIRGPGGEKGMHRRGAILASFLGQCGWNEKEAGSLWRGAISTEERIYRKWFGNMNCPKCETMQRQSKGYPDLGIEDLELCQPDEKCQRIKSPVEYAADLFAEEELSRGRQEHIRTIFLARLFNWKTGREFDIDLTAEEKEDLESLKNKQMETDSANTILLFTWSKFRGRLRPKFRLMETDLPRRRMLSELL
;
A
#
# COMPACT_ATOMS: atom_id res chain seq x y z
N MET A 1 14.03 -11.66 -12.55
CA MET A 1 12.96 -12.54 -12.01
C MET A 1 12.09 -11.70 -11.10
N PRO A 2 10.76 -11.69 -11.25
CA PRO A 2 9.89 -11.04 -10.27
C PRO A 2 10.05 -11.74 -8.90
N PRO A 3 10.00 -11.00 -7.79
CA PRO A 3 10.05 -11.61 -6.47
C PRO A 3 8.88 -12.61 -6.31
N PRO A 4 9.08 -13.72 -5.57
CA PRO A 4 8.02 -14.68 -5.34
C PRO A 4 6.80 -14.00 -4.69
N PRO A 5 5.58 -14.52 -4.93
CA PRO A 5 4.37 -13.95 -4.36
C PRO A 5 4.45 -13.93 -2.83
N ARG A 6 4.28 -12.73 -2.25
CA ARG A 6 4.35 -12.49 -0.81
C ARG A 6 3.29 -13.33 -0.09
N SER A 7 3.69 -14.16 0.87
CA SER A 7 2.76 -14.83 1.77
C SER A 7 2.44 -13.91 2.93
N HIS A 8 1.27 -13.28 2.90
CA HIS A 8 0.74 -12.57 4.05
C HIS A 8 -0.05 -13.53 4.96
N PRO A 9 0.15 -13.49 6.28
CA PRO A 9 -0.61 -14.33 7.20
C PRO A 9 -2.09 -13.92 7.16
N SER A 10 -3.02 -14.88 7.29
CA SER A 10 -4.43 -14.53 7.42
C SER A 10 -4.59 -13.67 8.68
N ALA A 11 -5.16 -12.48 8.54
CA ALA A 11 -5.33 -11.54 9.63
C ALA A 11 -6.39 -12.02 10.63
N LYS A 12 -6.03 -12.96 11.50
CA LYS A 12 -6.80 -13.28 12.70
C LYS A 12 -6.37 -12.32 13.80
N VAL A 13 -7.29 -11.42 14.15
CA VAL A 13 -7.10 -10.44 15.22
C VAL A 13 -6.89 -11.18 16.54
N GLU A 14 -5.96 -10.70 17.37
CA GLU A 14 -5.67 -11.20 18.73
C GLU A 14 -5.09 -12.62 18.83
N GLU A 15 -4.82 -13.31 17.72
CA GLU A 15 -4.05 -14.57 17.79
C GLU A 15 -2.57 -14.27 18.02
N GLU A 16 -2.02 -14.71 19.16
CA GLU A 16 -0.59 -14.59 19.45
C GLU A 16 0.21 -15.67 18.72
N ILE A 17 1.17 -15.24 17.92
CA ILE A 17 2.02 -16.10 17.11
C ILE A 17 3.46 -15.97 17.60
N PRO A 18 4.08 -17.04 18.16
CA PRO A 18 5.50 -17.07 18.42
C PRO A 18 6.29 -16.99 17.11
N ILE A 19 7.27 -16.09 17.07
CA ILE A 19 8.03 -15.77 15.87
C ILE A 19 9.54 -15.68 16.11
N SER A 20 10.29 -15.88 15.04
CA SER A 20 11.65 -15.35 14.89
C SER A 20 11.66 -14.31 13.77
N VAL A 21 12.40 -13.22 13.95
CA VAL A 21 12.59 -12.20 12.91
C VAL A 21 13.78 -12.59 12.05
N LEU A 22 13.53 -12.94 10.79
CA LEU A 22 14.57 -13.41 9.87
C LEU A 22 15.29 -12.25 9.19
N ALA A 23 14.54 -11.26 8.71
CA ALA A 23 15.09 -10.07 8.06
C ALA A 23 14.14 -8.87 8.22
N ILE A 24 14.71 -7.67 8.17
CA ILE A 24 13.97 -6.41 8.01
C ILE A 24 14.65 -5.67 6.87
N GLU A 25 13.94 -5.48 5.78
CA GLU A 25 14.43 -4.78 4.59
C GLU A 25 13.76 -3.41 4.49
N GLU A 26 14.54 -2.38 4.19
CA GLU A 26 14.01 -1.05 3.91
C GLU A 26 13.64 -0.95 2.42
N HIS A 27 12.42 -0.50 2.14
CA HIS A 27 11.91 -0.29 0.79
C HIS A 27 11.38 1.13 0.66
N GLU A 28 11.98 1.90 -0.25
CA GLU A 28 11.46 3.20 -0.64
C GLU A 28 10.34 3.02 -1.65
N GLU A 29 9.16 3.55 -1.34
CA GLU A 29 8.07 3.64 -2.30
C GLU A 29 8.16 4.99 -3.01
N THR A 30 8.36 4.92 -4.32
CA THR A 30 8.33 6.09 -5.20
C THR A 30 7.10 6.06 -6.10
N ILE A 31 6.73 7.23 -6.59
CA ILE A 31 5.74 7.40 -7.65
C ILE A 31 6.36 8.17 -8.81
N TRP A 32 5.98 7.82 -10.03
CA TRP A 32 6.30 8.65 -11.18
C TRP A 32 5.29 9.80 -11.27
N ILE A 33 5.79 11.03 -11.45
CA ILE A 33 5.00 12.24 -11.65
C ILE A 33 5.45 12.91 -12.96
N SER A 34 4.52 13.19 -13.86
CA SER A 34 4.78 13.94 -15.09
C SER A 34 5.31 15.33 -14.78
N LEU A 35 6.34 15.79 -15.52
CA LEU A 35 6.88 17.14 -15.39
C LEU A 35 5.90 18.22 -15.87
N ASN A 36 5.05 17.86 -16.83
CA ASN A 36 4.04 18.76 -17.38
C ASN A 36 2.64 18.15 -17.21
N ALA A 37 1.65 19.00 -16.98
CA ALA A 37 0.27 18.56 -16.84
C ALA A 37 -0.22 17.87 -18.12
N ILE A 38 -0.62 16.60 -18.00
CA ILE A 38 -1.18 15.83 -19.11
C ILE A 38 -2.59 16.33 -19.41
N SER A 39 -2.94 16.45 -20.70
CA SER A 39 -4.23 17.01 -21.11
C SER A 39 -5.40 16.14 -20.66
N ALA A 40 -6.50 16.76 -20.24
CA ALA A 40 -7.74 16.05 -19.91
C ALA A 40 -8.31 15.23 -21.08
N SER A 41 -7.99 15.58 -22.34
CA SER A 41 -8.35 14.80 -23.52
C SER A 41 -7.70 13.42 -23.54
N GLU A 42 -6.51 13.29 -22.95
CA GLU A 42 -5.69 12.07 -22.91
C GLU A 42 -6.06 11.16 -21.73
N PHE A 43 -6.99 11.57 -20.87
CA PHE A 43 -7.39 10.77 -19.72
C PHE A 43 -8.05 9.44 -20.14
N PRO A 44 -7.83 8.36 -19.38
CA PRO A 44 -8.48 7.08 -19.64
C PRO A 44 -9.99 7.15 -19.41
N PRO A 45 -10.76 6.23 -20.02
CA PRO A 45 -12.20 6.15 -19.84
C PRO A 45 -12.65 6.14 -18.37
N CYS A 46 -11.95 5.39 -17.50
CA CYS A 46 -12.29 5.32 -16.08
C CYS A 46 -12.21 6.67 -15.36
N ILE A 47 -11.19 7.49 -15.65
CA ILE A 47 -11.02 8.82 -15.07
C ILE A 47 -12.03 9.80 -15.67
N LYS A 48 -12.25 9.75 -16.99
CA LYS A 48 -13.29 10.55 -17.65
C LYS A 48 -14.67 10.27 -17.05
N ASN A 49 -14.98 9.00 -16.76
CA ASN A 49 -16.23 8.60 -16.13
C ASN A 49 -16.31 9.00 -14.66
N ILE A 50 -15.21 9.06 -13.92
CA ILE A 50 -15.19 9.65 -12.58
C ILE A 50 -15.52 11.16 -12.65
N ILE A 51 -14.94 11.88 -13.61
CA ILE A 51 -15.15 13.33 -13.78
C ILE A 51 -16.59 13.62 -14.23
N ARG A 52 -17.13 12.82 -15.16
CA ARG A 52 -18.49 12.97 -15.71
C ARG A 52 -19.59 12.38 -14.84
N GLY A 53 -19.22 11.48 -13.93
CA GLY A 53 -20.12 10.48 -13.35
C GLY A 53 -21.31 11.10 -12.60
N PRO A 54 -22.48 10.44 -12.65
CA PRO A 54 -23.70 10.93 -12.02
C PRO A 54 -23.49 11.10 -10.51
N GLY A 55 -24.08 12.17 -9.96
CA GLY A 55 -24.01 12.57 -8.55
C GLY A 55 -24.70 11.61 -7.56
N GLY A 56 -24.41 10.32 -7.65
CA GLY A 56 -24.74 9.35 -6.61
C GLY A 56 -23.63 9.27 -5.56
N GLU A 57 -23.97 9.12 -4.28
CA GLU A 57 -23.00 9.13 -3.17
C GLU A 57 -22.11 7.87 -3.11
N LYS A 58 -22.49 6.79 -3.81
CA LYS A 58 -21.85 5.48 -3.69
C LYS A 58 -20.36 5.54 -4.08
N GLY A 59 -19.47 5.24 -3.13
CA GLY A 59 -18.03 5.16 -3.40
C GLY A 59 -17.33 6.50 -3.67
N MET A 60 -17.87 7.63 -3.18
CA MET A 60 -17.25 8.96 -3.34
C MET A 60 -15.81 9.04 -2.80
N HIS A 61 -15.52 8.46 -1.62
CA HIS A 61 -14.16 8.39 -1.10
C HIS A 61 -13.19 7.63 -2.02
N ARG A 62 -13.65 6.53 -2.63
CA ARG A 62 -12.84 5.70 -3.54
C ARG A 62 -12.54 6.46 -4.83
N ARG A 63 -13.57 7.02 -5.47
CA ARG A 63 -13.45 7.89 -6.65
C ARG A 63 -12.54 9.09 -6.38
N GLY A 64 -12.73 9.74 -5.22
CA GLY A 64 -11.95 10.89 -4.81
C GLY A 64 -10.46 10.57 -4.62
N ALA A 65 -10.14 9.44 -4.00
CA ALA A 65 -8.76 8.98 -3.86
C ALA A 65 -8.10 8.66 -5.21
N ILE A 66 -8.83 7.97 -6.10
CA ILE A 66 -8.35 7.63 -7.45
C ILE A 66 -8.08 8.89 -8.26
N LEU A 67 -9.04 9.82 -8.30
CA LEU A 67 -8.90 11.06 -9.09
C LEU A 67 -7.77 11.95 -8.55
N ALA A 68 -7.65 12.09 -7.22
CA ALA A 68 -6.60 12.90 -6.62
C ALA A 68 -5.20 12.34 -6.92
N SER A 69 -4.98 11.05 -6.69
CA SER A 69 -3.69 10.40 -7.00
C SER A 69 -3.35 10.44 -8.49
N PHE A 70 -4.34 10.20 -9.36
CA PHE A 70 -4.17 10.31 -10.81
C PHE A 70 -3.73 11.72 -11.26
N LEU A 71 -4.46 12.76 -10.84
CA LEU A 71 -4.16 14.14 -11.24
C LEU A 71 -2.78 14.59 -10.73
N GLY A 72 -2.42 14.20 -9.50
CA GLY A 72 -1.10 14.48 -8.94
C GLY A 72 0.02 13.83 -9.76
N GLN A 73 -0.11 12.55 -10.10
CA GLN A 73 0.88 11.86 -10.94
C GLN A 73 0.88 12.34 -12.40
N CYS A 74 -0.22 12.89 -12.91
CA CYS A 74 -0.27 13.51 -14.23
C CYS A 74 0.33 14.92 -14.27
N GLY A 75 0.96 15.39 -13.19
CA GLY A 75 1.68 16.67 -13.15
C GLY A 75 0.77 17.91 -13.11
N TRP A 76 -0.51 17.75 -12.78
CA TRP A 76 -1.41 18.89 -12.64
C TRP A 76 -1.01 19.75 -11.45
N ASN A 77 -1.21 21.06 -11.54
CA ASN A 77 -1.01 21.92 -10.38
C ASN A 77 -2.14 21.69 -9.35
N GLU A 78 -1.79 21.76 -8.07
CA GLU A 78 -2.71 21.44 -6.96
C GLU A 78 -3.99 22.28 -6.98
N LYS A 79 -3.94 23.54 -7.38
CA LYS A 79 -5.12 24.43 -7.42
C LYS A 79 -6.08 24.06 -8.55
N GLU A 80 -5.56 23.80 -9.75
CA GLU A 80 -6.37 23.41 -10.92
C GLU A 80 -6.95 22.02 -10.72
N ALA A 81 -6.12 21.06 -10.31
CA ALA A 81 -6.58 19.70 -9.99
C ALA A 81 -7.61 19.72 -8.87
N GLY A 82 -7.41 20.53 -7.82
CA GLY A 82 -8.37 20.67 -6.73
C GLY A 82 -9.70 21.25 -7.19
N SER A 83 -9.69 22.17 -8.15
CA SER A 83 -10.91 22.70 -8.76
C SER A 83 -11.68 21.63 -9.53
N LEU A 84 -10.98 20.88 -10.39
CA LEU A 84 -11.57 19.77 -11.15
C LEU A 84 -12.10 18.67 -10.20
N TRP A 85 -11.34 18.34 -9.17
CA TRP A 85 -11.70 17.34 -8.18
C TRP A 85 -12.96 17.73 -7.40
N ARG A 86 -13.06 18.97 -6.92
CA ARG A 86 -14.27 19.46 -6.22
C ARG A 86 -15.50 19.51 -7.14
N GLY A 87 -15.30 19.72 -8.44
CA GLY A 87 -16.38 19.66 -9.41
C GLY A 87 -16.93 18.25 -9.62
N ALA A 88 -16.09 17.23 -9.45
CA ALA A 88 -16.45 15.82 -9.67
C ALA A 88 -16.80 15.04 -8.38
N ILE A 89 -16.26 15.45 -7.23
CA ILE A 89 -16.26 14.66 -6.00
C ILE A 89 -16.84 15.47 -4.83
N SER A 90 -17.88 14.93 -4.20
CA SER A 90 -18.55 15.51 -3.02
C SER A 90 -18.12 14.83 -1.71
N THR A 91 -16.82 14.75 -1.43
CA THR A 91 -16.26 14.15 -0.20
C THR A 91 -15.34 15.12 0.53
N GLU A 92 -14.89 14.79 1.73
CA GLU A 92 -14.03 15.69 2.51
C GLU A 92 -12.68 15.95 1.83
N GLU A 93 -12.25 17.21 1.82
CA GLU A 93 -10.99 17.66 1.18
C GLU A 93 -9.74 16.96 1.73
N ARG A 94 -9.81 16.41 2.94
CA ARG A 94 -8.73 15.56 3.51
C ARG A 94 -8.37 14.37 2.60
N ILE A 95 -9.33 13.86 1.81
CA ILE A 95 -9.05 12.80 0.84
C ILE A 95 -8.18 13.33 -0.28
N TYR A 96 -8.51 14.49 -0.84
CA TYR A 96 -7.70 15.13 -1.86
C TYR A 96 -6.26 15.32 -1.38
N ARG A 97 -6.07 16.01 -0.24
CA ARG A 97 -4.73 16.32 0.31
C ARG A 97 -3.90 15.07 0.61
N LYS A 98 -4.56 14.01 1.08
CA LYS A 98 -3.90 12.75 1.41
C LYS A 98 -3.39 12.00 0.17
N TRP A 99 -4.09 12.10 -0.95
CA TRP A 99 -3.82 11.26 -2.12
C TRP A 99 -3.10 12.00 -3.25
N PHE A 100 -3.34 13.30 -3.40
CA PHE A 100 -2.76 14.10 -4.47
C PHE A 100 -1.24 14.17 -4.37
N GLY A 101 -0.53 13.56 -5.33
CA GLY A 101 0.94 13.55 -5.39
C GLY A 101 1.65 12.79 -4.27
N ASN A 102 0.91 12.17 -3.36
CA ASN A 102 1.44 11.54 -2.14
C ASN A 102 1.18 10.02 -2.09
N MET A 103 0.44 9.47 -3.05
CA MET A 103 0.07 8.07 -3.11
C MET A 103 0.01 7.60 -4.56
N ASN A 104 0.34 6.34 -4.79
CA ASN A 104 0.15 5.70 -6.09
C ASN A 104 -1.32 5.69 -6.50
N CYS A 105 -1.58 6.12 -7.73
CA CYS A 105 -2.83 5.86 -8.43
C CYS A 105 -2.97 4.33 -8.57
N PRO A 106 -4.12 3.74 -8.18
CA PRO A 106 -4.26 2.30 -8.19
C PRO A 106 -4.15 1.74 -9.61
N LYS A 107 -3.51 0.57 -9.72
CA LYS A 107 -3.46 -0.20 -10.95
C LYS A 107 -4.85 -0.65 -11.37
N CYS A 108 -5.03 -0.93 -12.66
CA CYS A 108 -6.27 -1.43 -13.22
C CYS A 108 -6.76 -2.69 -12.50
N GLU A 109 -5.84 -3.61 -12.16
CA GLU A 109 -6.16 -4.81 -11.37
C GLU A 109 -6.77 -4.46 -10.01
N THR A 110 -6.21 -3.48 -9.28
CA THR A 110 -6.76 -3.02 -8.00
C THR A 110 -8.13 -2.39 -8.18
N MET A 111 -8.32 -1.58 -9.22
CA MET A 111 -9.59 -0.92 -9.52
C MET A 111 -10.69 -1.91 -9.91
N GLN A 112 -10.34 -3.05 -10.52
CA GLN A 112 -11.28 -4.09 -10.97
C GLN A 112 -11.67 -5.09 -9.86
N ARG A 113 -11.23 -4.89 -8.62
CA ARG A 113 -11.65 -5.73 -7.50
C ARG A 113 -12.97 -5.28 -6.90
N GLN A 114 -13.75 -6.23 -6.39
CA GLN A 114 -14.83 -5.94 -5.46
C GLN A 114 -14.26 -5.32 -4.18
N SER A 115 -14.90 -4.24 -3.73
CA SER A 115 -14.49 -3.55 -2.51
C SER A 115 -15.70 -3.37 -1.60
N LYS A 116 -15.46 -3.49 -0.29
CA LYS A 116 -16.45 -3.21 0.76
C LYS A 116 -16.56 -1.72 1.07
N GLY A 117 -15.84 -0.87 0.35
CA GLY A 117 -15.72 0.57 0.58
C GLY A 117 -14.31 1.01 0.94
N TYR A 118 -14.13 2.32 1.11
CA TYR A 118 -12.84 2.93 1.48
C TYR A 118 -12.34 2.36 2.84
N PRO A 119 -11.05 2.03 2.99
CA PRO A 119 -9.90 2.46 2.19
C PRO A 119 -9.57 1.63 0.94
N ASP A 120 -10.31 0.56 0.67
CA ASP A 120 -10.10 -0.24 -0.54
C ASP A 120 -10.62 0.52 -1.78
N LEU A 121 -9.77 0.66 -2.79
CA LEU A 121 -10.02 1.44 -4.00
C LEU A 121 -10.62 0.63 -5.15
N GLY A 122 -11.00 -0.63 -4.93
CA GLY A 122 -11.81 -1.38 -5.88
C GLY A 122 -13.08 -0.61 -6.26
N ILE A 123 -13.39 -0.52 -7.55
CA ILE A 123 -14.54 0.21 -8.11
C ILE A 123 -15.33 -0.63 -9.11
N GLU A 124 -15.13 -1.95 -9.12
CA GLU A 124 -15.86 -2.87 -9.99
C GLU A 124 -17.38 -2.67 -9.88
N ASP A 125 -17.87 -2.49 -8.65
CA ASP A 125 -19.29 -2.28 -8.31
C ASP A 125 -19.85 -0.90 -8.71
N LEU A 126 -19.03 -0.04 -9.31
CA LEU A 126 -19.39 1.31 -9.75
C LEU A 126 -19.45 1.43 -11.28
N GLU A 127 -19.05 0.40 -12.03
CA GLU A 127 -19.12 0.35 -13.50
C GLU A 127 -18.44 1.53 -14.21
N LEU A 128 -17.43 2.14 -13.58
CA LEU A 128 -16.73 3.32 -14.11
C LEU A 128 -15.70 2.95 -15.19
N CYS A 129 -15.14 1.74 -15.12
CA CYS A 129 -14.12 1.27 -16.04
C CYS A 129 -14.78 0.71 -17.29
N GLN A 130 -14.69 1.45 -18.40
CA GLN A 130 -15.14 1.05 -19.74
C GLN A 130 -13.92 1.04 -20.67
N PRO A 131 -13.16 -0.07 -20.72
CA PRO A 131 -11.88 -0.11 -21.42
C PRO A 131 -12.02 0.12 -22.93
N ASP A 132 -11.06 0.83 -23.51
CA ASP A 132 -10.87 0.95 -24.96
C ASP A 132 -9.64 0.16 -25.43
N GLU A 133 -9.27 0.29 -26.70
CA GLU A 133 -8.12 -0.42 -27.29
C GLU A 133 -6.80 -0.13 -26.57
N LYS A 134 -6.58 1.12 -26.13
CA LYS A 134 -5.33 1.51 -25.44
C LYS A 134 -5.24 0.87 -24.06
N CYS A 135 -6.37 0.66 -23.38
CA CYS A 135 -6.40 -0.04 -22.09
C CYS A 135 -5.81 -1.45 -22.14
N GLN A 136 -5.81 -2.13 -23.28
CA GLN A 136 -5.29 -3.49 -23.41
C GLN A 136 -3.76 -3.58 -23.24
N ARG A 137 -3.05 -2.46 -23.39
CA ARG A 137 -1.59 -2.40 -23.40
C ARG A 137 -0.99 -1.84 -22.11
N ILE A 138 -1.82 -1.39 -21.17
CA ILE A 138 -1.40 -0.67 -19.96
C ILE A 138 -1.92 -1.36 -18.70
N LYS A 139 -1.33 -1.01 -17.56
CA LYS A 139 -1.68 -1.59 -16.25
C LYS A 139 -2.21 -0.57 -15.27
N SER A 140 -2.18 0.72 -15.59
CA SER A 140 -2.67 1.79 -14.72
C SER A 140 -3.24 2.98 -15.51
N PRO A 141 -4.13 3.78 -14.88
CA PRO A 141 -4.61 5.03 -15.48
C PRO A 141 -3.50 6.00 -15.84
N VAL A 142 -2.42 6.06 -15.03
CA VAL A 142 -1.27 6.95 -15.28
C VAL A 142 -0.49 6.48 -16.50
N GLU A 143 -0.20 5.18 -16.62
CA GLU A 143 0.43 4.62 -17.83
C GLU A 143 -0.39 4.90 -19.09
N TYR A 144 -1.73 4.87 -18.98
CA TYR A 144 -2.60 5.24 -20.09
C TYR A 144 -2.40 6.71 -20.49
N ALA A 145 -2.42 7.63 -19.53
CA ALA A 145 -2.39 9.06 -19.83
C ALA A 145 -1.00 9.52 -20.28
N ALA A 146 0.06 8.94 -19.72
CA ALA A 146 1.44 9.34 -19.93
C ALA A 146 2.20 8.45 -20.94
N ASP A 147 1.54 7.49 -21.59
CA ASP A 147 2.14 6.59 -22.59
C ASP A 147 3.42 5.88 -22.11
N LEU A 148 3.48 5.51 -20.82
CA LEU A 148 4.66 4.96 -20.13
C LEU A 148 5.10 3.54 -20.57
N PHE A 149 4.71 3.10 -21.76
CA PHE A 149 5.21 1.88 -22.39
C PHE A 149 6.45 2.12 -23.26
N ALA A 150 6.78 3.38 -23.54
CA ALA A 150 8.00 3.78 -24.25
C ALA A 150 9.03 4.29 -23.24
N GLU A 151 10.28 3.81 -23.33
CA GLU A 151 11.35 4.22 -22.39
C GLU A 151 11.63 5.72 -22.45
N GLU A 152 11.41 6.33 -23.62
CA GLU A 152 11.55 7.77 -23.85
C GLU A 152 10.59 8.59 -22.98
N GLU A 153 9.38 8.07 -22.73
CA GLU A 153 8.33 8.77 -21.97
C GLU A 153 8.62 8.80 -20.47
N LEU A 154 9.42 7.86 -19.95
CA LEU A 154 9.86 7.88 -18.55
C LEU A 154 10.64 9.15 -18.21
N SER A 155 11.41 9.67 -19.17
CA SER A 155 12.21 10.90 -19.02
C SER A 155 11.38 12.18 -18.91
N ARG A 156 10.08 12.12 -19.25
CA ARG A 156 9.15 13.26 -19.18
C ARG A 156 8.50 13.41 -17.80
N GLY A 157 8.90 12.59 -16.85
CA GLY A 157 8.50 12.70 -15.46
C GLY A 157 9.69 12.60 -14.53
N ARG A 158 9.40 12.63 -13.24
CA ARG A 158 10.35 12.42 -12.16
C ARG A 158 9.84 11.33 -11.23
N GLN A 159 10.77 10.66 -10.56
CA GLN A 159 10.46 9.81 -9.43
C GLN A 159 10.37 10.69 -8.18
N GLU A 160 9.25 10.61 -7.49
CA GLU A 160 9.01 11.29 -6.23
C GLU A 160 8.91 10.23 -5.12
N HIS A 161 9.66 10.39 -4.05
CA HIS A 161 9.54 9.55 -2.86
C HIS A 161 8.22 9.89 -2.15
N ILE A 162 7.44 8.86 -1.80
CA ILE A 162 6.19 9.07 -1.05
C ILE A 162 6.26 8.54 0.38
N ARG A 163 6.96 7.43 0.61
CA ARG A 163 7.17 6.86 1.94
C ARG A 163 8.25 5.79 1.91
N THR A 164 8.82 5.55 3.08
CA THR A 164 9.66 4.37 3.35
C THR A 164 8.80 3.35 4.11
N ILE A 165 8.82 2.10 3.66
CA ILE A 165 8.21 0.96 4.35
C ILE A 165 9.29 -0.06 4.72
N PHE A 166 9.12 -0.73 5.85
CA PHE A 166 10.05 -1.77 6.29
C PHE A 166 9.38 -3.14 6.15
N LEU A 167 9.90 -3.99 5.27
CA LEU A 167 9.41 -5.34 5.06
C LEU A 167 10.08 -6.27 6.07
N ALA A 168 9.32 -6.73 7.06
CA ALA A 168 9.80 -7.71 8.03
C ALA A 168 9.43 -9.13 7.58
N ARG A 169 10.43 -9.98 7.40
CA ARG A 169 10.26 -11.42 7.18
C ARG A 169 10.30 -12.14 8.51
N LEU A 170 9.22 -12.86 8.80
CA LEU A 170 9.00 -13.53 10.08
C LEU A 170 8.83 -15.03 9.89
N PHE A 171 9.36 -15.83 10.82
CA PHE A 171 9.13 -17.27 10.88
C PHE A 171 8.06 -17.59 11.91
N ASN A 172 6.95 -18.23 11.50
CA ASN A 172 5.87 -18.64 12.39
C ASN A 172 6.19 -20.00 13.03
N TRP A 173 6.37 -20.02 14.35
CA TRP A 173 6.74 -21.24 15.08
C TRP A 173 5.60 -22.27 15.15
N LYS A 174 4.34 -21.82 15.12
CA LYS A 174 3.17 -22.73 15.16
C LYS A 174 3.00 -23.49 13.85
N THR A 175 3.30 -22.85 12.72
CA THR A 175 3.04 -23.42 11.39
C THR A 175 4.32 -23.89 10.69
N GLY A 176 5.50 -23.48 11.17
CA GLY A 176 6.78 -23.75 10.54
C GLY A 176 6.96 -23.03 9.20
N ARG A 177 6.25 -21.92 8.97
CA ARG A 177 6.24 -21.18 7.68
C ARG A 177 6.71 -19.75 7.86
N GLU A 178 7.37 -19.24 6.84
CA GLU A 178 7.72 -17.83 6.70
C GLU A 178 6.53 -17.00 6.22
N PHE A 179 6.50 -15.73 6.62
CA PHE A 179 5.55 -14.75 6.14
C PHE A 179 6.11 -13.33 6.23
N ASP A 180 5.61 -12.45 5.38
CA ASP A 180 6.06 -11.06 5.31
C ASP A 180 4.97 -10.10 5.81
N ILE A 181 5.40 -9.05 6.50
CA ILE A 181 4.54 -7.92 6.92
C ILE A 181 5.24 -6.59 6.64
N ASP A 182 4.43 -5.58 6.31
CA ASP A 182 4.91 -4.20 6.17
C ASP A 182 4.83 -3.51 7.54
N LEU A 183 5.91 -2.82 7.92
CA LEU A 183 6.02 -2.04 9.14
C LEU A 183 6.22 -0.54 8.81
N THR A 184 5.68 0.33 9.66
CA THR A 184 6.12 1.73 9.75
C THR A 184 7.49 1.84 10.44
N ALA A 185 8.11 3.02 10.38
CA ALA A 185 9.34 3.30 11.12
C ALA A 185 9.18 3.04 12.63
N GLU A 186 8.09 3.53 13.23
CA GLU A 186 7.74 3.31 14.64
C GLU A 186 7.58 1.81 14.96
N GLU A 187 6.84 1.06 14.13
CA GLU A 187 6.63 -0.38 14.32
C GLU A 187 7.94 -1.19 14.15
N LYS A 188 8.86 -0.72 13.30
CA LYS A 188 10.19 -1.29 13.10
C LYS A 188 11.11 -1.01 14.29
N GLU A 189 11.13 0.21 14.82
CA GLU A 189 11.88 0.58 16.01
C GLU A 189 11.41 -0.21 17.25
N ASP A 190 10.09 -0.36 17.41
CA ASP A 190 9.51 -1.19 18.48
C ASP A 190 9.98 -2.65 18.40
N LEU A 191 9.97 -3.22 17.18
CA LEU A 191 10.43 -4.59 16.95
C LEU A 191 11.92 -4.74 17.24
N GLU A 192 12.75 -3.82 16.78
CA GLU A 192 14.20 -3.82 17.03
C GLU A 192 14.52 -3.65 18.51
N SER A 193 13.81 -2.78 19.22
CA SER A 193 13.94 -2.63 20.68
C SER A 193 13.67 -3.94 21.41
N LEU A 194 12.62 -4.67 21.02
CA LEU A 194 12.31 -5.98 21.61
C LEU A 194 13.35 -7.04 21.23
N LYS A 195 13.87 -7.05 20.00
CA LYS A 195 14.98 -7.96 19.63
C LYS A 195 16.23 -7.71 20.48
N ASN A 196 16.59 -6.44 20.68
CA ASN A 196 17.76 -6.08 21.49
C ASN A 196 17.57 -6.53 22.95
N LYS A 197 16.39 -6.27 23.54
CA LYS A 197 16.04 -6.77 24.88
C LYS A 197 16.10 -8.30 24.97
N GLN A 198 15.65 -9.01 23.93
CA GLN A 198 15.72 -10.47 23.87
C GLN A 198 17.17 -11.00 23.83
N MET A 199 18.09 -10.24 23.25
CA MET A 199 19.52 -10.58 23.23
C MET A 199 20.23 -10.27 24.56
N GLU A 200 19.81 -9.21 25.25
CA GLU A 200 20.34 -8.80 26.56
C GLU A 200 19.87 -9.70 27.71
N THR A 201 18.60 -10.11 27.65
CA THR A 201 18.03 -11.12 28.56
C THR A 201 18.51 -12.50 28.09
N ASP A 202 18.71 -13.49 28.95
CA ASP A 202 19.12 -14.83 28.52
C ASP A 202 18.14 -15.38 27.46
N SER A 203 18.53 -15.31 26.18
CA SER A 203 17.70 -15.57 24.98
C SER A 203 17.04 -16.97 24.98
N ALA A 204 17.48 -17.85 25.88
CA ALA A 204 16.92 -19.17 26.12
C ALA A 204 15.50 -19.15 26.70
N ASN A 205 15.13 -18.11 27.46
CA ASN A 205 13.87 -18.06 28.22
C ASN A 205 12.91 -16.96 27.75
N THR A 206 13.15 -16.34 26.60
CA THR A 206 12.27 -15.29 26.07
C THR A 206 11.82 -15.60 24.64
N ILE A 207 10.52 -15.46 24.39
CA ILE A 207 9.89 -15.69 23.09
C ILE A 207 9.28 -14.38 22.60
N LEU A 208 9.58 -14.02 21.35
CA LEU A 208 8.95 -12.90 20.68
C LEU A 208 7.59 -13.34 20.11
N LEU A 209 6.55 -12.60 20.45
CA LEU A 209 5.18 -12.85 20.02
C LEU A 209 4.71 -11.73 19.09
N PHE A 210 4.05 -12.13 18.01
CA PHE A 210 3.41 -11.27 17.04
C PHE A 210 1.88 -11.39 17.14
N THR A 211 1.18 -10.26 17.03
CA THR A 211 -0.28 -10.19 16.99
C THR A 211 -0.75 -9.12 16.02
N TRP A 212 -1.94 -9.33 15.44
CA TRP A 212 -2.69 -8.25 14.80
C TRP A 212 -3.61 -7.57 15.81
N SER A 213 -3.42 -6.27 16.02
CA SER A 213 -4.29 -5.44 16.87
C SER A 213 -5.09 -4.46 16.01
N LYS A 214 -6.36 -4.21 16.37
CA LYS A 214 -7.16 -3.16 15.73
C LYS A 214 -6.90 -1.82 16.42
N PHE A 215 -6.32 -0.86 15.69
CA PHE A 215 -6.19 0.52 16.15
C PHE A 215 -6.89 1.45 15.16
N ARG A 216 -7.89 2.19 15.64
CA ARG A 216 -8.71 3.12 14.83
C ARG A 216 -9.23 2.50 13.53
N GLY A 217 -9.73 1.26 13.62
CA GLY A 217 -10.29 0.51 12.49
C GLY A 217 -9.27 -0.08 11.51
N ARG A 218 -7.97 0.08 11.77
CA ARG A 218 -6.89 -0.54 10.96
C ARG A 218 -6.20 -1.63 11.75
N LEU A 219 -5.80 -2.69 11.05
CA LEU A 219 -4.95 -3.72 11.64
C LEU A 219 -3.52 -3.19 11.70
N ARG A 220 -2.90 -3.35 12.87
CA ARG A 220 -1.54 -2.93 13.17
C ARG A 220 -0.78 -4.12 13.75
N PRO A 221 0.44 -4.38 13.27
CA PRO A 221 1.29 -5.38 13.87
C PRO A 221 1.65 -4.94 15.30
N LYS A 222 1.63 -5.85 16.25
CA LYS A 222 2.07 -5.61 17.61
C LYS A 222 2.96 -6.74 18.06
N PHE A 223 4.08 -6.37 18.68
CA PHE A 223 5.09 -7.30 19.18
C PHE A 223 5.20 -7.20 20.70
N ARG A 224 5.52 -8.32 21.34
CA ARG A 224 5.87 -8.35 22.77
C ARG A 224 6.81 -9.51 23.06
N LEU A 225 7.61 -9.37 24.10
CA LEU A 225 8.34 -10.50 24.67
C LEU A 225 7.49 -11.20 25.72
N MET A 226 7.67 -12.51 25.80
CA MET A 226 7.12 -13.36 26.84
C MET A 226 8.24 -14.19 27.44
N GLU A 227 8.38 -14.13 28.77
CA GLU A 227 9.28 -15.01 29.52
C GLU A 227 8.67 -16.41 29.62
N THR A 228 9.52 -17.43 29.52
CA THR A 228 9.11 -18.83 29.61
C THR A 228 10.08 -19.61 30.49
N ASP A 229 9.52 -20.39 31.42
CA ASP A 229 10.30 -21.26 32.32
C ASP A 229 10.79 -22.55 31.63
N LEU A 230 10.42 -22.76 30.36
CA LEU A 230 10.78 -23.95 29.59
C LEU A 230 11.99 -23.66 28.68
N PRO A 231 13.05 -24.47 28.72
CA PRO A 231 14.22 -24.25 27.87
C PRO A 231 13.84 -24.36 26.39
N ARG A 232 14.11 -23.30 25.62
CA ARG A 232 13.96 -23.31 24.14
C ARG A 232 14.74 -24.49 23.55
N ARG A 233 14.07 -25.34 22.77
CA ARG A 233 14.77 -26.15 21.75
C ARG A 233 15.32 -25.17 20.71
N ARG A 234 16.60 -24.81 20.80
CA ARG A 234 17.28 -23.97 19.82
C ARG A 234 17.06 -24.57 18.42
N MET A 235 16.40 -23.82 17.53
CA MET A 235 16.30 -24.18 16.12
C MET A 235 17.64 -23.84 15.47
N LEU A 236 18.17 -24.75 14.64
CA LEU A 236 19.49 -24.63 14.01
C LEU A 236 19.69 -23.34 13.19
N SER A 237 18.61 -22.66 12.79
CA SER A 237 18.64 -21.39 12.07
C SER A 237 19.10 -20.19 12.91
N GLU A 238 19.19 -20.32 14.24
CA GLU A 238 19.66 -19.26 15.15
C GLU A 238 21.18 -19.37 15.46
N LEU A 239 21.90 -20.29 14.81
CA LEU A 239 23.35 -20.55 15.02
C LEU A 239 24.23 -20.19 13.82
N LEU A 240 23.67 -19.58 12.77
CA LEU A 240 24.35 -19.17 11.54
C LEU A 240 24.10 -17.68 11.30
#